data_AF-A0A930Y8X3-F1
#
_entry.id   AF-A0A930Y8X3-F1
#
_cell.length_a   1.000
_cell.length_b   1.000
_cell.length_c   1.000
_cell.angle_alpha   90.00
_cell.angle_beta   90.00
_cell.angle_gamma   90.00
#
_symmetry.space_group_name_H-M   'P 1'
#
loop_
_entity.id
_entity.type
_entity.pdbx_description
1 polymer ?
#
loop_
_entity_poly.entity_id
_entity_poly.type
_entity_poly.pdbx_seq_one_letter_code
_entity_poly.pdbx_strand_id
1 'polypeptide(L)'
;MAVRLDEGAHAQLRFIAQLRGNSIADEIRRSIEDRINAAQDDADLIARAQEARQEIEREAAARTAAIAGFIGQTVTSPPAAKTAAKPPRARRQSEARSE
;
A
#
# COMPACT_ATOMS: atom_id res chain seq x y z
N MET A 1 -11.52 8.27 25.14
CA MET A 1 -11.15 9.18 24.04
C MET A 1 -11.63 10.58 24.41
N ALA A 2 -10.79 11.60 24.29
CA ALA A 2 -11.18 12.99 24.54
C ALA A 2 -10.98 13.77 23.24
N VAL A 3 -12.07 14.09 22.55
CA VAL A 3 -12.06 14.98 21.37
C VAL A 3 -12.36 16.38 21.88
N ARG A 4 -11.50 17.36 21.56
CA ARG A 4 -11.81 18.77 21.82
C ARG A 4 -12.75 19.27 20.74
N LEU A 5 -13.97 19.64 21.12
CA LEU A 5 -14.88 20.36 20.26
C LEU A 5 -14.78 21.86 20.54
N ASP A 6 -15.03 22.67 19.51
CA ASP A 6 -15.33 24.09 19.67
C ASP A 6 -16.58 24.28 20.52
N GLU A 7 -16.65 25.40 21.26
CA GLU A 7 -17.77 25.70 22.16
C GLU A 7 -19.11 25.75 21.42
N GLY A 8 -19.13 26.30 20.20
CA GLY A 8 -20.33 26.35 19.37
C GLY A 8 -20.80 24.97 18.94
N ALA A 9 -19.85 24.12 18.51
CA ALA A 9 -20.15 22.74 18.12
C ALA A 9 -20.64 21.90 19.33
N HIS A 10 -20.06 22.11 20.50
CA HIS A 10 -20.48 21.45 21.72
C HIS A 10 -21.90 21.87 22.14
N ALA A 11 -22.23 23.17 22.06
CA ALA A 11 -23.58 23.68 22.35
C ALA A 11 -24.64 23.10 21.40
N GLN A 12 -24.35 23.05 20.10
CA GLN A 12 -25.26 22.45 19.11
C GLN A 12 -25.47 20.95 19.37
N LEU A 13 -24.40 20.22 19.66
CA LEU A 13 -24.48 18.79 19.92
C LEU A 13 -25.23 18.48 21.22
N ARG A 14 -25.06 19.31 22.26
CA ARG A 14 -25.85 19.24 23.49
C ARG A 14 -27.34 19.43 23.20
N PHE A 15 -27.69 20.41 22.37
CA PHE A 15 -29.09 20.65 21.99
C PHE A 15 -29.69 19.46 21.24
N ILE A 16 -28.96 18.88 20.28
CA ILE A 16 -29.40 17.68 19.54
C ILE A 16 -29.61 16.50 20.51
N ALA A 17 -28.65 16.28 21.42
CA ALA A 17 -28.73 15.21 22.41
C ALA A 17 -29.97 15.36 23.31
N GLN A 18 -30.28 16.59 23.74
CA GLN A 18 -31.50 16.89 24.51
C GLN A 18 -32.77 16.57 23.73
N LEU A 19 -32.85 16.95 22.45
CA LEU A 19 -34.02 16.66 21.61
C LEU A 19 -34.24 15.16 21.38
N ARG A 20 -33.15 14.38 21.35
CA ARG A 20 -33.18 12.94 21.10
C ARG A 20 -33.22 12.09 22.38
N GLY A 21 -33.11 12.70 23.56
CA GLY A 21 -33.05 11.99 24.84
C GLY A 21 -31.78 11.16 25.04
N ASN A 22 -30.70 11.49 24.33
CA ASN A 22 -29.42 10.77 24.37
C ASN A 22 -28.34 11.56 25.08
N SER A 23 -27.19 10.93 25.37
CA SER A 23 -26.01 11.64 25.83
C SER A 23 -25.24 12.28 24.66
N ILE A 24 -24.46 13.33 24.94
CA ILE A 24 -23.53 13.91 23.95
C ILE A 24 -22.58 12.84 23.40
N ALA A 25 -22.11 11.92 24.26
CA ALA A 25 -21.22 10.84 23.85
C ALA A 25 -21.89 9.88 22.86
N ASP A 26 -23.19 9.61 23.00
CA ASP A 26 -23.93 8.75 22.07
C ASP A 26 -24.15 9.43 20.73
N GLU A 27 -24.41 10.74 20.70
CA GLU A 27 -24.51 11.50 19.45
C GLU A 27 -23.16 11.56 18.72
N ILE A 28 -22.03 11.68 19.44
CA ILE A 28 -20.69 11.57 18.85
C ILE A 28 -20.49 10.19 18.22
N ARG A 29 -20.83 9.11 18.96
CA ARG A 29 -20.67 7.74 18.47
C ARG A 29 -21.49 7.52 17.19
N ARG A 30 -22.78 7.87 17.22
CA ARG A 30 -23.68 7.74 16.06
C ARG A 30 -23.18 8.55 14.86
N SER A 31 -22.76 9.79 15.07
CA SER A 31 -22.24 10.63 13.98
C SER A 31 -21.00 10.02 13.31
N ILE A 32 -20.14 9.33 14.07
CA ILE A 32 -18.97 8.62 13.51
C ILE A 32 -19.43 7.38 12.72
N GLU A 33 -20.33 6.58 13.28
CA GLU A 33 -20.88 5.40 12.60
C GLU A 33 -21.57 5.78 11.28
N ASP A 34 -22.42 6.81 11.31
CA ASP A 34 -23.10 7.34 10.13
C ASP A 34 -22.12 7.85 9.09
N ARG A 35 -21.05 8.54 9.52
CA ARG A 35 -20.01 9.02 8.61
C ARG A 35 -19.23 7.86 7.97
N ILE A 36 -18.93 6.81 8.73
CA ILE A 36 -18.25 5.61 8.21
C ILE A 36 -19.16 4.90 7.21
N ASN A 37 -20.43 4.70 7.53
CA ASN A 37 -21.39 4.07 6.63
C ASN A 37 -21.54 4.88 5.33
N ALA A 38 -21.70 6.21 5.44
CA ALA A 38 -21.75 7.08 4.26
C ALA A 38 -20.47 7.00 3.41
N ALA A 39 -19.29 6.85 4.04
CA ALA A 39 -18.02 6.69 3.31
C ALA A 39 -17.90 5.34 2.61
N GLN A 40 -18.59 4.29 3.08
CA GLN A 40 -18.62 2.98 2.42
C GLN A 40 -19.47 2.97 1.15
N ASP A 41 -20.42 3.89 1.02
CA ASP A 41 -21.28 4.06 -0.16
C ASP A 41 -20.75 5.13 -1.14
N ASP A 42 -19.70 5.86 -0.77
CA ASP A 42 -19.10 6.92 -1.59
C ASP A 42 -18.18 6.33 -2.66
N ALA A 43 -18.61 6.38 -3.92
CA ALA A 43 -17.90 5.82 -5.06
C ALA A 43 -16.46 6.35 -5.22
N ASP A 44 -16.22 7.63 -4.92
CA ASP A 44 -14.88 8.22 -5.02
C ASP A 44 -13.95 7.69 -3.92
N LEU A 45 -14.48 7.55 -2.70
CA LEU A 45 -13.73 6.96 -1.59
C LEU A 45 -13.46 5.47 -1.82
N ILE A 46 -14.42 4.73 -2.37
CA ILE A 46 -14.25 3.32 -2.74
C ILE A 46 -13.14 3.19 -3.80
N ALA A 47 -13.16 4.03 -4.84
CA ALA A 47 -12.14 4.00 -5.89
C ALA A 47 -10.73 4.25 -5.31
N ARG A 48 -10.59 5.25 -4.45
CA ARG A 48 -9.32 5.54 -3.76
C ARG A 48 -8.90 4.40 -2.83
N ALA A 49 -9.84 3.77 -2.12
CA ALA A 49 -9.56 2.63 -1.27
C ALA A 49 -9.08 1.41 -2.08
N GLN A 50 -9.65 1.18 -3.26
CA GLN A 50 -9.19 0.13 -4.17
C GLN A 50 -7.79 0.40 -4.71
N GLU A 51 -7.47 1.63 -5.09
CA GLU A 51 -6.12 2.02 -5.51
C GLU A 51 -5.10 1.82 -4.39
N ALA A 52 -5.41 2.30 -3.18
CA ALA A 52 -4.57 2.10 -2.00
C ALA A 52 -4.34 0.61 -1.71
N ARG A 53 -5.39 -0.22 -1.85
CA ARG A 53 -5.29 -1.68 -1.69
C ARG A 53 -4.33 -2.30 -2.71
N GLN A 54 -4.43 -1.92 -3.98
CA GLN A 54 -3.54 -2.45 -5.03
C GLN A 54 -2.08 -2.11 -4.76
N GLU A 55 -1.81 -0.90 -4.26
CA GLU A 55 -0.44 -0.49 -3.94
C GLU A 55 0.13 -1.28 -2.75
N ILE A 56 -0.68 -1.47 -1.69
CA ILE A 56 -0.30 -2.33 -0.56
C ILE A 56 -0.02 -3.76 -1.02
N GLU A 57 -0.85 -4.32 -1.90
CA GLU A 57 -0.65 -5.68 -2.43
C GLU A 57 0.64 -5.79 -3.24
N ARG A 58 0.97 -4.80 -4.07
CA ARG A 58 2.24 -4.76 -4.82
C ARG A 58 3.44 -4.69 -3.88
N GLU A 59 3.40 -3.82 -2.88
CA GLU A 59 4.48 -3.68 -1.91
C GLU A 59 4.64 -4.95 -1.07
N ALA A 60 3.53 -5.53 -0.60
CA ALA A 60 3.53 -6.78 0.14
C ALA A 60 4.09 -7.93 -0.70
N ALA A 61 3.74 -8.01 -1.99
CA ALA A 61 4.27 -9.01 -2.91
C ALA A 61 5.79 -8.86 -3.11
N ALA A 62 6.27 -7.62 -3.31
CA ALA A 62 7.71 -7.34 -3.43
C ALA A 62 8.48 -7.71 -2.16
N ARG A 63 7.97 -7.31 -0.98
CA ARG A 63 8.55 -7.67 0.33
C ARG A 63 8.55 -9.19 0.54
N THR A 64 7.45 -9.86 0.20
CA THR A 64 7.33 -11.33 0.31
C THR A 64 8.31 -12.04 -0.62
N ALA A 65 8.48 -11.58 -1.86
CA ALA A 65 9.45 -12.14 -2.80
C ALA A 65 10.90 -11.98 -2.31
N ALA A 66 11.24 -10.83 -1.72
CA ALA A 66 12.55 -10.60 -1.11
C ALA A 66 12.81 -11.55 0.07
N ILE A 67 11.83 -11.72 0.96
CA ILE A 67 11.91 -12.65 2.10
C ILE A 67 12.04 -14.10 1.60
N ALA A 68 11.27 -14.50 0.59
CA ALA A 68 11.36 -15.83 0.01
C ALA A 68 12.75 -16.09 -0.62
N GLY A 69 13.34 -15.09 -1.28
CA GLY A 69 14.71 -15.16 -1.79
C GLY A 69 15.76 -15.30 -0.69
N PHE A 70 15.57 -14.59 0.44
CA PHE A 70 16.45 -14.71 1.60
C PHE A 70 16.35 -16.09 2.27
N ILE A 71 15.12 -16.58 2.53
CA ILE A 71 14.88 -17.89 3.13
C ILE A 71 15.38 -19.01 2.20
N GLY A 72 15.06 -18.94 0.91
CA GLY A 72 15.47 -19.92 -0.10
C GLY A 72 16.98 -19.94 -0.38
N GLN A 73 17.73 -18.92 0.02
CA GLN A 73 19.20 -18.92 -0.03
C GLN A 73 19.86 -19.74 1.09
N THR A 74 19.10 -20.22 2.10
CA THR A 74 19.68 -20.95 3.23
C THR A 74 19.86 -22.46 3.01
N VAL A 75 19.33 -23.05 1.93
CA VAL A 75 19.54 -24.48 1.65
C VAL A 75 19.67 -24.75 0.13
N THR A 76 20.92 -24.90 -0.34
CA THR A 76 21.33 -25.55 -1.60
C THR A 76 20.83 -24.95 -2.93
N SER A 77 21.66 -24.14 -3.59
CA SER A 77 22.32 -24.53 -4.86
C SER A 77 23.22 -23.42 -5.46
N PRO A 78 24.27 -23.78 -6.23
CA PRO A 78 25.28 -22.85 -6.76
C PRO A 78 24.72 -21.92 -7.84
N PRO A 79 25.42 -20.80 -8.16
CA PRO A 79 24.90 -19.80 -9.09
C PRO A 79 24.73 -20.42 -10.48
N ALA A 80 23.48 -20.50 -10.96
CA ALA A 80 23.18 -20.71 -12.35
C ALA A 80 23.74 -19.52 -13.14
N ALA A 81 24.85 -19.76 -13.82
CA ALA A 81 25.52 -18.83 -14.69
C ALA A 81 24.56 -18.27 -15.74
N LYS A 82 24.15 -17.01 -15.59
CA LYS A 82 23.73 -16.18 -16.73
C LYS A 82 24.97 -15.42 -17.22
N THR A 83 25.88 -16.16 -17.86
CA THR A 83 26.94 -15.57 -18.67
C THR A 83 26.29 -14.99 -19.92
N ALA A 84 25.77 -13.76 -19.84
CA ALA A 84 25.57 -12.93 -21.02
C ALA A 84 26.95 -12.41 -21.46
N ALA A 85 27.76 -13.31 -22.01
CA ALA A 85 29.04 -12.96 -22.61
C ALA A 85 28.78 -12.21 -23.92
N LYS A 86 29.14 -10.92 -23.93
CA LYS A 86 29.39 -10.11 -25.13
C LYS A 86 30.27 -10.92 -26.11
N PRO A 87 30.01 -10.89 -27.43
CA PRO A 87 30.90 -11.52 -28.39
C PRO A 87 32.21 -10.71 -28.50
N PRO A 88 33.40 -11.31 -28.33
CA PRO A 88 34.63 -10.67 -28.74
C PRO A 88 34.82 -10.95 -30.24
N ARG A 89 34.61 -9.95 -31.10
CA ARG A 89 35.08 -10.03 -32.49
C ARG A 89 36.60 -9.96 -32.47
N ALA A 90 37.20 -11.16 -32.53
CA ALA A 90 38.62 -11.37 -32.59
C ALA A 90 39.21 -10.73 -33.86
N ARG A 91 40.14 -9.83 -33.60
CA ARG A 91 41.21 -9.35 -34.47
C ARG A 91 41.98 -10.56 -35.04
N ARG A 92 41.70 -10.94 -36.29
CA ARG A 92 42.60 -11.79 -37.09
C ARG A 92 43.47 -10.88 -37.95
N GLN A 93 44.64 -10.58 -37.41
CA GLN A 93 45.75 -10.00 -38.14
C GLN A 93 46.49 -11.16 -38.85
N SER A 94 46.81 -10.95 -40.13
CA SER A 94 48.03 -11.40 -40.82
C SER A 94 48.44 -12.89 -40.80
N GLU A 95 48.28 -13.55 -41.96
CA GLU A 95 49.21 -14.49 -42.63
C GLU A 95 48.49 -14.97 -43.93
N ALA A 96 49.04 -15.06 -45.13
CA ALA A 96 50.42 -15.03 -45.60
C ALA A 96 50.47 -14.63 -47.10
N ARG A 97 51.70 -14.36 -47.54
CA ARG A 97 52.20 -14.13 -48.90
C ARG A 97 51.68 -15.09 -50.00
N SER A 98 51.81 -14.58 -51.24
CA SER A 98 52.05 -15.28 -52.52
C SER A 98 50.82 -15.49 -53.41
N GLU A 99 50.66 -14.64 -54.44
CA GLU A 99 51.14 -14.87 -55.83
C GLU A 99 51.19 -13.53 -56.59
#